data_AF-A0AAW1YIF0-F1
#
_entry.id   AF-A0AAW1YIF0-F1
#
_cell.length_a   1.000
_cell.length_b   1.000
_cell.length_c   1.000
_cell.angle_alpha   90.00
_cell.angle_beta   90.00
_cell.angle_gamma   90.00
#
_symmetry.space_group_name_H-M   'P 1'
#
loop_
_entity.id
_entity.type
_entity.pdbx_description
1 polymer ?
#
loop_
_entity_poly.entity_id
_entity_poly.type
_entity_poly.pdbx_seq_one_letter_code
_entity_poly.pdbx_strand_id
1 'polypeptide(L)'
;MRSFLDKDALVVDLEHKTNTQFWTGVGFSLLSLGILGCAAARNWTKWKEWRQRRQSQQASNAASSIADSQIEAEDEDVGEVPDGQLCVICLMRRRRSAFIPCGHLVCCHLCCISIEQSTLPKCPVCRQEIRTAMRIYDS
;
A
#
# COMPACT_ATOMS: atom_id res chain seq x y z
N MET A 1 25.81 -73.64 31.69
CA MET A 1 25.51 -73.02 30.38
C MET A 1 24.08 -72.45 30.28
N ARG A 2 23.34 -72.25 31.40
CA ARG A 2 21.95 -71.75 31.42
C ARG A 2 21.80 -70.30 31.88
N SER A 3 22.85 -69.70 32.42
CA SER A 3 22.86 -68.35 33.01
C SER A 3 23.27 -67.22 32.05
N PHE A 4 23.67 -67.56 30.82
CA PHE A 4 24.10 -66.56 29.82
C PHE A 4 22.92 -66.03 29.00
N LEU A 5 21.97 -66.89 28.60
CA LEU A 5 20.80 -66.48 27.82
C LEU A 5 19.82 -65.54 28.56
N ASP A 6 19.73 -65.64 29.88
CA ASP A 6 18.80 -64.82 30.68
C ASP A 6 19.26 -63.36 30.81
N LYS A 7 20.58 -63.14 30.88
CA LYS A 7 21.17 -61.79 30.94
C LYS A 7 20.97 -61.03 29.65
N ASP A 8 21.23 -61.68 28.51
CA ASP A 8 21.11 -61.04 27.20
C ASP A 8 19.64 -60.68 26.90
N ALA A 9 18.69 -61.53 27.33
CA ALA A 9 17.26 -61.24 27.20
C ALA A 9 16.81 -60.05 28.07
N LEU A 10 17.33 -59.91 29.28
CA LEU A 10 17.04 -58.77 30.17
C LEU A 10 17.65 -57.46 29.67
N VAL A 11 18.87 -57.52 29.10
CA VAL A 11 19.53 -56.34 28.51
C VAL A 11 18.73 -55.83 27.29
N VAL A 12 18.26 -56.73 26.43
CA VAL A 12 17.44 -56.38 25.26
C VAL A 12 16.10 -55.74 25.65
N ASP A 13 15.44 -56.20 26.72
CA ASP A 13 14.18 -55.60 27.21
C ASP A 13 14.39 -54.18 27.77
N LEU A 14 15.51 -53.94 28.47
CA LEU A 14 15.88 -52.63 28.98
C LEU A 14 16.18 -51.63 27.85
N GLU A 15 16.92 -52.06 26.82
CA GLU A 15 17.20 -51.25 25.65
C GLU A 15 15.91 -50.92 24.87
N HIS A 16 15.00 -51.89 24.70
CA HIS A 16 13.74 -51.69 23.99
C HIS A 16 12.81 -50.67 24.70
N LYS A 17 12.73 -50.74 26.03
CA LYS A 17 11.86 -49.89 26.85
C LYS A 17 12.35 -48.45 26.94
N THR A 18 13.66 -48.25 27.07
CA THR A 18 14.29 -46.92 27.10
C THR A 18 14.26 -46.25 25.73
N ASN A 19 14.49 -47.01 24.64
CA ASN A 19 14.41 -46.49 23.28
C ASN A 19 12.98 -46.03 22.94
N THR A 20 11.95 -46.84 23.23
CA THR A 20 10.54 -46.47 22.96
C THR A 20 10.10 -45.20 23.70
N GLN A 21 10.50 -45.03 24.95
CA GLN A 21 10.20 -43.82 25.72
C GLN A 21 10.97 -42.60 25.20
N PHE A 22 12.19 -42.79 24.72
CA PHE A 22 12.99 -41.73 24.13
C PHE A 22 12.40 -41.24 22.79
N TRP A 23 12.06 -42.16 21.88
CA TRP A 23 11.52 -41.80 20.56
C TRP A 23 10.12 -41.19 20.62
N THR A 24 9.28 -41.59 21.59
CA THR A 24 8.00 -40.91 21.79
C THR A 24 8.20 -39.46 22.19
N GLY A 25 9.07 -39.17 23.17
CA GLY A 25 9.40 -37.80 23.58
C GLY A 25 9.99 -36.95 22.44
N VAL A 26 10.90 -37.52 21.65
CA VAL A 26 11.50 -36.86 20.48
C VAL A 26 10.44 -36.56 19.42
N GLY A 27 9.57 -37.53 19.10
CA GLY A 27 8.51 -37.38 18.12
C GLY A 27 7.48 -36.31 18.52
N PHE A 28 7.04 -36.32 19.78
CA PHE A 28 6.10 -35.30 20.29
C PHE A 28 6.74 -33.90 20.29
N SER A 29 8.02 -33.79 20.65
CA SER A 29 8.72 -32.49 20.67
C SER A 29 8.85 -31.89 19.27
N LEU A 30 9.19 -32.69 18.26
CA LEU A 30 9.25 -32.24 16.86
C LEU A 30 7.88 -31.82 16.34
N LEU A 31 6.83 -32.57 16.68
CA LEU A 31 5.46 -32.23 16.31
C LEU A 31 5.02 -30.91 16.97
N SER A 32 5.24 -30.75 18.27
CA SER A 32 4.89 -29.52 19.01
C SER A 32 5.66 -28.30 18.50
N LEU A 33 6.98 -28.41 18.31
CA LEU A 33 7.80 -27.32 17.77
C LEU A 33 7.41 -26.99 16.32
N GLY A 34 7.09 -28.00 15.50
CA GLY A 34 6.61 -27.82 14.13
C GLY A 34 5.26 -27.10 14.07
N ILE A 35 4.30 -27.48 14.93
CA ILE A 35 2.99 -26.84 15.02
C ILE A 35 3.13 -25.38 15.49
N LEU A 36 3.90 -25.13 16.56
CA LEU A 36 4.15 -23.77 17.05
C LEU A 36 4.84 -22.90 16.00
N GLY A 37 5.87 -23.44 15.34
CA GLY A 37 6.60 -22.75 14.27
C GLY A 37 5.69 -22.42 13.08
N CYS A 38 4.86 -23.36 12.64
CA CYS A 38 3.90 -23.14 11.56
C CYS A 38 2.83 -22.10 11.92
N ALA A 39 2.31 -22.14 13.16
CA ALA A 39 1.37 -21.14 13.65
C ALA A 39 2.01 -19.74 13.73
N ALA A 40 3.23 -19.64 14.24
CA ALA A 40 3.97 -18.38 14.28
C ALA A 40 4.25 -17.83 12.87
N ALA A 41 4.63 -18.68 11.91
CA ALA A 41 4.86 -18.28 10.52
C ALA A 41 3.57 -17.77 9.85
N ARG A 42 2.44 -18.46 10.03
CA ARG A 42 1.13 -18.02 9.50
C ARG A 42 0.63 -16.73 10.17
N ASN A 43 0.90 -16.56 11.46
CA ASN A 43 0.59 -15.32 12.14
C ASN A 43 1.47 -14.16 11.65
N TRP A 44 2.74 -14.44 11.36
CA TRP A 44 3.68 -13.47 10.80
C TRP A 44 3.25 -12.98 9.41
N THR A 45 2.76 -13.87 8.54
CA THR A 45 2.25 -13.46 7.23
C THR A 45 1.02 -12.56 7.36
N LYS A 46 0.10 -12.88 8.27
CA LYS A 46 -1.07 -12.04 8.57
C LYS A 46 -0.67 -10.67 9.13
N TRP A 47 0.32 -10.63 10.02
CA TRP A 47 0.82 -9.38 10.58
C TRP A 47 1.52 -8.52 9.51
N LYS A 48 2.24 -9.13 8.57
CA LYS A 48 2.87 -8.43 7.45
C LYS A 48 1.83 -7.79 6.52
N GLU A 49 0.75 -8.51 6.19
CA GLU A 49 -0.36 -7.96 5.40
C GLU A 49 -0.99 -6.74 6.09
N TRP A 50 -1.24 -6.81 7.40
CA TRP A 50 -1.77 -5.69 8.17
C TRP A 50 -0.83 -4.49 8.18
N ARG A 51 0.49 -4.73 8.30
CA ARG A 51 1.50 -3.66 8.29
C ARG A 51 1.53 -2.95 6.94
N GLN A 52 1.43 -3.70 5.84
CA GLN A 52 1.41 -3.13 4.50
C GLN A 52 0.12 -2.33 4.22
N ARG A 53 -1.06 -2.83 4.65
CA ARG A 53 -2.32 -2.07 4.57
C ARG A 53 -2.26 -0.77 5.36
N ARG A 54 -1.63 -0.77 6.54
CA ARG A 54 -1.47 0.45 7.35
C ARG A 54 -0.59 1.49 6.65
N GLN A 55 0.50 1.07 6.00
CA GLN A 55 1.34 2.00 5.24
C GLN A 55 0.61 2.57 4.02
N SER A 56 -0.14 1.75 3.27
CA SER A 56 -0.94 2.26 2.15
C SER A 56 -2.05 3.21 2.61
N GLN A 57 -2.69 2.92 3.75
CA GLN A 57 -3.72 3.79 4.33
C GLN A 57 -3.14 5.12 4.82
N GLN A 58 -1.95 5.11 5.43
CA GLN A 58 -1.31 6.32 5.92
C GLN A 58 -0.81 7.20 4.75
N ALA A 59 -0.28 6.59 3.69
CA ALA A 59 0.11 7.30 2.48
C ALA A 59 -1.10 7.91 1.75
N SER A 60 -2.21 7.17 1.63
CA SER A 60 -3.45 7.71 1.03
C SER A 60 -4.02 8.86 1.86
N ASN A 61 -4.04 8.72 3.20
CA ASN A 61 -4.56 9.75 4.09
C ASN A 61 -3.71 11.03 4.07
N ALA A 62 -2.39 10.90 3.97
CA ALA A 62 -1.48 12.04 3.83
C ALA A 62 -1.66 12.73 2.46
N ALA A 63 -1.82 11.96 1.38
CA ALA A 63 -2.10 12.52 0.05
C ALA A 63 -3.45 13.26 0.03
N SER A 64 -4.49 12.72 0.67
CA SER A 64 -5.79 13.39 0.77
C SER A 64 -5.74 14.64 1.62
N SER A 65 -5.02 14.66 2.76
CA SER A 65 -4.91 15.88 3.57
C SER A 65 -4.16 16.99 2.84
N ILE A 66 -3.13 16.64 2.07
CA ILE A 66 -2.41 17.62 1.24
C ILE A 66 -3.33 18.19 0.15
N ALA A 67 -4.10 17.33 -0.51
CA ALA A 67 -5.07 17.77 -1.53
C ALA A 67 -6.14 18.70 -0.93
N ASP A 68 -6.63 18.42 0.28
CA ASP A 68 -7.62 19.23 0.98
C ASP A 68 -7.08 20.64 1.32
N SER A 69 -5.87 20.71 1.89
CA SER A 69 -5.19 22.00 2.14
C SER A 69 -4.91 22.79 0.85
N GLN A 70 -4.64 22.10 -0.27
CA GLN A 70 -4.46 22.73 -1.57
C GLN A 70 -5.75 23.32 -2.13
N ILE A 71 -6.90 22.69 -1.84
CA ILE A 71 -8.23 23.20 -2.22
C ILE A 71 -8.56 24.44 -1.42
N GLU A 72 -8.35 24.44 -0.10
CA GLU A 72 -8.59 25.61 0.77
C GLU A 72 -7.79 26.84 0.31
N ALA A 73 -6.50 26.67 0.03
CA ALA A 73 -5.64 27.75 -0.45
C ALA A 73 -6.04 28.29 -1.84
N GLU A 74 -6.75 27.48 -2.66
CA GLU A 74 -7.25 27.90 -3.97
C GLU A 74 -8.66 28.49 -3.92
N ASP A 75 -9.41 28.28 -2.84
CA ASP A 75 -10.74 28.85 -2.63
C ASP A 75 -10.68 30.32 -2.19
N GLU A 76 -9.60 30.73 -1.53
CA GLU A 76 -9.34 32.15 -1.21
C GLU A 76 -9.22 33.03 -2.48
N ASP A 77 -8.88 32.45 -3.65
CA ASP A 77 -8.74 33.13 -4.94
C ASP A 77 -10.07 33.30 -5.71
N VAL A 78 -11.22 33.00 -5.11
CA VAL A 78 -12.54 33.00 -5.78
C VAL A 78 -13.19 34.39 -5.85
N GLY A 79 -12.74 35.36 -5.04
CA GLY A 79 -13.41 36.64 -4.85
C GLY A 79 -12.97 37.83 -5.71
N GLU A 80 -11.75 37.84 -6.27
CA GLU A 80 -11.15 39.03 -6.91
C GLU A 80 -10.64 38.81 -8.34
N VAL A 81 -11.14 37.81 -9.06
CA VAL A 81 -10.65 37.48 -10.41
C VAL A 81 -11.54 38.13 -11.49
N PRO A 82 -10.99 38.94 -12.41
CA PRO A 82 -11.76 39.47 -13.54
C PRO A 82 -12.29 38.34 -14.44
N ASP A 83 -13.50 38.48 -14.97
CA ASP A 83 -14.17 37.46 -15.81
C ASP A 83 -13.28 36.91 -16.93
N GLY A 84 -12.49 37.78 -17.56
CA GLY A 84 -11.57 37.43 -18.64
C GLY A 84 -10.37 36.56 -18.21
N GLN A 85 -10.23 36.22 -16.92
CA GLN A 85 -9.13 35.45 -16.34
C GLN A 85 -9.62 34.22 -15.55
N LEU A 86 -10.93 33.98 -15.53
CA LEU A 86 -11.53 32.82 -14.88
C LEU A 86 -11.25 31.53 -15.64
N CYS A 87 -11.25 30.42 -14.91
CA CYS A 87 -11.21 29.07 -15.44
C CYS A 87 -12.47 28.78 -16.25
N VAL A 88 -12.31 28.27 -17.48
CA VAL A 88 -13.44 27.95 -18.38
C VAL A 88 -14.32 26.78 -17.92
N ILE A 89 -13.96 26.10 -16.82
CA ILE A 89 -14.66 24.93 -16.30
C ILE A 89 -15.46 25.28 -15.05
N CYS A 90 -14.80 25.76 -14.00
CA CYS A 90 -15.50 26.12 -12.77
C CYS A 90 -16.06 27.54 -12.77
N LEU A 91 -15.56 28.44 -13.63
CA LEU A 91 -15.94 29.86 -13.66
C LEU A 91 -15.84 30.57 -12.30
N MET A 92 -15.01 30.05 -11.39
CA MET A 92 -14.87 30.54 -10.02
C MET A 92 -13.44 30.97 -9.70
N ARG A 93 -12.44 30.25 -10.22
CA ARG A 93 -11.02 30.44 -9.91
C ARG A 93 -10.24 30.97 -11.09
N ARG A 94 -9.14 31.68 -10.83
CA ARG A 94 -8.20 32.14 -11.85
C ARG A 94 -7.60 30.99 -12.64
N ARG A 95 -7.44 31.17 -13.95
CA ARG A 95 -6.66 30.25 -14.78
C ARG A 95 -5.17 30.34 -14.41
N ARG A 96 -4.58 29.21 -14.01
CA ARG A 96 -3.17 29.12 -13.58
C ARG A 96 -2.46 27.89 -14.14
N SER A 97 -3.11 27.09 -15.00
CA SER A 97 -2.53 25.87 -15.56
C SER A 97 -2.54 25.87 -17.09
N ALA A 98 -1.38 25.63 -17.69
CA ALA A 98 -1.18 25.52 -19.13
C ALA A 98 -0.96 24.06 -19.55
N PHE A 99 -1.64 23.64 -20.61
CA PHE A 99 -1.57 22.27 -21.12
C PHE A 99 -0.42 22.07 -22.10
N ILE A 100 0.29 20.95 -22.01
CA ILE A 100 1.39 20.59 -22.92
C ILE A 100 0.92 19.43 -23.82
N PRO A 101 1.12 19.50 -25.15
CA PRO A 101 1.96 20.48 -25.86
C PRO A 101 1.24 21.73 -26.39
N CYS A 102 -0.08 21.85 -26.22
CA CYS A 102 -0.85 22.88 -26.92
C CYS A 102 -0.70 24.32 -26.37
N GLY A 103 -0.15 24.50 -25.17
CA GLY A 103 0.13 25.79 -24.53
C GLY A 103 -1.07 26.54 -23.96
N HIS A 104 -2.29 25.99 -24.05
CA HIS A 104 -3.49 26.71 -23.63
C HIS A 104 -3.58 26.87 -22.10
N LEU A 105 -3.54 28.11 -21.62
CA LEU A 105 -3.77 28.52 -20.23
C LEU A 105 -5.25 28.85 -20.03
N VAL A 106 -6.06 27.85 -19.67
CA VAL A 106 -7.54 27.99 -19.65
C VAL A 106 -8.20 27.45 -18.37
N CYS A 107 -7.46 26.70 -17.55
CA CYS A 107 -7.98 26.04 -16.36
C CYS A 107 -7.31 26.54 -15.07
N CYS A 108 -8.06 26.52 -13.97
CA CYS A 108 -7.47 26.54 -12.62
C CYS A 108 -6.82 25.17 -12.34
N HIS A 109 -6.03 25.09 -11.26
CA HIS A 109 -5.27 23.90 -10.95
C HIS A 109 -6.15 22.70 -10.56
N LEU A 110 -7.19 22.87 -9.73
CA LEU A 110 -8.13 21.77 -9.43
C LEU A 110 -8.80 21.19 -10.69
N CYS A 111 -9.32 22.06 -11.56
CA CYS A 111 -9.94 21.60 -12.80
C CYS A 111 -8.93 20.95 -13.75
N CYS A 112 -7.68 21.40 -13.72
CA CYS A 112 -6.61 20.79 -14.48
C CYS A 112 -6.31 19.36 -14.03
N ILE A 113 -6.17 19.13 -12.72
CA ILE A 113 -5.98 17.78 -12.15
C ILE A 113 -7.14 16.86 -12.55
N SER A 114 -8.37 17.36 -12.49
CA SER A 114 -9.55 16.59 -12.90
C SER A 114 -9.50 16.17 -14.37
N ILE A 115 -9.00 17.02 -15.27
CA ILE A 115 -8.81 16.67 -16.68
C ILE A 115 -7.71 15.62 -16.84
N GLU A 116 -6.57 15.80 -16.15
CA GLU A 116 -5.45 14.85 -16.23
C GLU A 116 -5.82 13.44 -15.74
N GLN A 117 -6.72 13.34 -14.76
CA GLN A 117 -7.23 12.06 -14.25
C GLN A 117 -8.31 11.41 -15.13
N SER A 118 -8.81 12.11 -16.15
CA SER A 118 -9.82 11.58 -17.06
C SER A 118 -9.26 10.49 -17.98
N THR A 119 -10.13 9.61 -18.48
CA THR A 119 -9.72 8.49 -19.37
C THR A 119 -9.10 8.95 -20.68
N LEU A 120 -9.39 10.18 -21.11
CA LEU A 120 -8.86 10.75 -22.35
C LEU A 120 -8.63 12.26 -22.18
N PRO A 121 -7.47 12.67 -21.62
CA PRO A 121 -7.21 14.05 -21.27
C PRO A 121 -7.03 14.89 -22.53
N LYS A 122 -7.95 15.84 -22.74
CA LYS A 122 -7.95 16.75 -23.90
C LYS A 122 -8.10 18.19 -23.46
N CYS A 123 -7.42 19.09 -24.17
CA CYS A 123 -7.56 20.52 -23.94
C CYS A 123 -9.03 20.95 -24.20
N PRO A 124 -9.69 21.66 -23.27
CA PRO A 124 -11.07 22.11 -23.45
C PRO A 124 -11.29 23.02 -24.67
N VAL A 125 -10.23 23.70 -25.12
CA VAL A 125 -10.30 24.67 -26.23
C VAL A 125 -9.92 24.01 -27.56
N CYS A 126 -8.70 23.48 -27.68
CA CYS A 126 -8.22 22.94 -28.96
C CYS A 126 -8.44 21.44 -29.14
N ARG A 127 -8.96 20.73 -28.12
CA ARG A 127 -9.21 19.27 -28.10
C ARG A 127 -7.98 18.40 -28.33
N GLN A 128 -6.79 19.00 -28.36
CA GLN A 128 -5.52 18.29 -28.43
C GLN A 128 -5.30 17.46 -27.17
N GLU A 129 -4.75 16.27 -27.34
CA GLU A 129 -4.39 15.39 -26.23
C GLU A 129 -3.35 16.05 -25.33
N ILE A 130 -3.60 16.01 -24.02
CA ILE A 130 -2.74 16.60 -22.99
C ILE A 130 -1.78 15.51 -22.52
N ARG A 131 -0.49 15.81 -22.55
CA ARG A 131 0.55 14.94 -21.95
C ARG A 131 0.76 15.25 -20.47
N THR A 132 0.75 16.53 -20.14
CA THR A 132 0.89 17.06 -18.78
C THR A 132 0.45 18.51 -18.77
N ALA A 133 0.15 19.06 -17.62
CA ALA A 133 -0.09 20.45 -17.39
C ALA A 133 0.90 21.03 -16.38
N MET A 134 1.24 22.30 -16.61
CA MET A 134 2.15 23.05 -15.75
C MET A 134 1.40 24.20 -15.09
N ARG A 135 1.61 24.36 -13.78
CA ARG A 135 1.12 25.53 -13.04
C ARG A 135 2.03 26.74 -13.30
N ILE A 136 1.42 27.86 -13.66
CA ILE A 136 2.07 29.15 -13.88
C ILE A 136 1.83 30.02 -12.64
N TYR A 137 2.90 30.67 -12.18
CA TYR A 137 2.87 31.63 -11.09
C TYR A 137 3.15 33.02 -11.65
N ASP A 138 2.22 33.95 -11.45
CA ASP A 138 2.39 35.35 -11.82
C ASP A 138 3.41 35.97 -10.83
N SER A 139 4.41 36.71 -11.35
CA SER A 139 5.51 37.33 -10.57
C SER A 139 5.12 38.65 -9.92
#